data_AF-A0A6A0H523-F1
#
_entry.id   AF-A0A6A0H523-F1
#
_cell.length_a   1.000
_cell.length_b   1.000
_cell.length_c   1.000
_cell.angle_alpha   90.00
_cell.angle_beta   90.00
_cell.angle_gamma   90.00
#
_symmetry.space_group_name_H-M   'P 1'
#
loop_
_entity.id
_entity.type
_entity.pdbx_description
1 polymer ?
#
loop_
_entity_poly.entity_id
_entity_poly.type
_entity_poly.pdbx_seq_one_letter_code
_entity_poly.pdbx_strand_id
1 'polypeptide(L)'
;MQEQIQPLPLNIPKGFGWKRCVVRTLLVLLEIVVGLAIPDFGKILDLVGASTVTLMSFVLPPICYLRLSDSLDARGEAYRFVPFFERIILYVVMVAGLMGGVIATWSAIVNISTPSSGPDSCFF
;
A
#
# COMPACT_ATOMS: atom_id res chain seq x y z
N MET A 1 -5.93 42.78 14.03
CA MET A 1 -5.15 41.59 14.44
C MET A 1 -5.82 40.88 15.63
N GLN A 2 -7.05 40.40 15.49
CA GLN A 2 -7.61 39.27 16.27
C GLN A 2 -8.65 38.62 15.36
N GLU A 3 -8.16 37.60 14.67
CA GLU A 3 -8.86 36.76 13.70
C GLU A 3 -10.08 36.12 14.36
N GLN A 4 -11.28 36.47 13.88
CA GLN A 4 -12.53 35.83 14.26
C GLN A 4 -12.53 34.41 13.69
N ILE A 5 -11.97 33.45 14.43
CA ILE A 5 -12.17 32.03 14.21
C ILE A 5 -13.67 31.75 14.40
N GLN A 6 -14.40 31.66 13.29
CA GLN A 6 -15.74 31.09 13.27
C GLN A 6 -15.63 29.62 13.69
N PRO A 7 -16.26 29.15 14.78
CA PRO A 7 -16.32 27.73 15.08
C PRO A 7 -17.22 27.06 14.04
N LEU A 8 -16.60 26.50 13.01
CA LEU A 8 -17.20 25.66 12.01
C LEU A 8 -18.09 24.58 12.68
N PRO A 9 -19.37 24.44 12.29
CA PRO A 9 -20.28 23.45 12.84
C PRO A 9 -20.01 22.08 12.22
N LEU A 10 -18.76 21.61 12.34
CA LEU A 10 -18.38 20.28 11.91
C LEU A 10 -18.80 19.31 13.02
N ASN A 11 -20.03 18.83 12.91
CA ASN A 11 -20.52 17.66 13.63
C ASN A 11 -19.75 16.43 13.14
N ILE A 12 -18.50 16.32 13.57
CA ILE A 12 -17.64 15.16 13.35
C ILE A 12 -18.08 14.12 14.38
N PRO A 13 -18.68 12.99 13.98
CA PRO A 13 -18.96 11.92 14.92
C PRO A 13 -17.65 11.48 15.57
N LYS A 14 -17.50 11.72 16.88
CA LYS A 14 -16.34 11.34 17.70
C LYS A 14 -16.31 9.84 18.01
N GLY A 15 -16.79 9.01 17.07
CA GLY A 15 -16.68 7.56 17.14
C GLY A 15 -15.26 7.15 16.77
N PHE A 16 -14.29 7.41 17.65
CA PHE A 16 -12.97 6.79 17.55
C PHE A 16 -13.15 5.30 17.84
N GLY A 17 -13.53 4.56 16.79
CA GLY A 17 -13.97 3.19 16.90
C GLY A 17 -12.86 2.30 17.44
N TRP A 18 -13.14 1.58 18.52
CA TRP A 18 -12.30 0.51 19.07
C TRP A 18 -11.78 -0.43 17.98
N LYS A 19 -12.57 -0.64 16.91
CA LYS A 19 -12.18 -1.36 15.69
C LYS A 19 -10.82 -0.92 15.11
N ARG A 20 -10.49 0.37 15.14
CA ARG A 20 -9.21 0.91 14.63
C ARG A 20 -8.05 0.58 15.57
N CYS A 21 -8.27 0.61 16.89
CA CYS A 21 -7.30 0.15 17.89
C CYS A 21 -7.06 -1.35 17.77
N VAL A 22 -8.11 -2.16 17.63
CA VAL A 22 -7.99 -3.62 17.47
C VAL A 22 -7.17 -3.97 16.24
N VAL A 23 -7.43 -3.34 15.09
CA VAL A 23 -6.66 -3.61 13.86
C VAL A 23 -5.18 -3.23 14.01
N ARG A 24 -4.89 -2.08 14.65
CA ARG A 24 -3.51 -1.65 14.91
C ARG A 24 -2.78 -2.62 15.84
N THR A 25 -3.41 -3.00 16.94
CA THR A 25 -2.83 -3.97 17.88
C THR A 25 -2.65 -5.33 17.22
N LEU A 26 -3.62 -5.79 16.42
CA LEU A 26 -3.52 -7.05 15.69
C LEU A 26 -2.36 -7.05 14.69
N LEU A 27 -2.21 -5.98 13.90
CA LEU A 27 -1.10 -5.85 12.94
C LEU A 27 0.26 -5.95 13.64
N VAL A 28 0.45 -5.20 14.73
CA VAL A 28 1.70 -5.25 15.51
C VAL A 28 1.92 -6.64 16.11
N LEU A 29 0.86 -7.30 16.59
CA LEU A 29 0.94 -8.65 17.15
C LEU A 29 1.33 -9.67 16.07
N LEU A 30 0.80 -9.55 14.85
CA LEU A 30 1.19 -10.36 13.71
C LEU A 30 2.66 -10.14 13.32
N GLU A 31 3.12 -8.88 13.29
CA GLU A 31 4.53 -8.56 13.05
C GLU A 31 5.44 -9.18 14.12
N ILE A 32 5.03 -9.18 15.39
CA ILE A 32 5.78 -9.83 16.48
C ILE A 32 5.81 -11.36 16.31
N VAL A 33 4.70 -11.99 15.91
CA VAL A 33 4.63 -13.45 15.70
C VAL A 33 5.53 -13.86 14.53
N VAL A 34 5.49 -13.13 13.42
CA VAL A 34 6.42 -13.30 12.29
C VAL A 34 7.86 -13.04 12.75
N GLY A 35 8.03 -12.02 13.60
CA GLY A 35 9.22 -11.64 14.35
C GLY A 35 9.80 -12.72 15.27
N LEU A 36 9.03 -13.73 15.67
CA LEU A 36 9.52 -14.86 16.46
C LEU A 36 9.72 -16.12 15.62
N ALA A 37 9.06 -16.21 14.47
CA ALA A 37 8.99 -17.43 13.69
C ALA A 37 10.21 -17.68 12.78
N ILE A 38 10.94 -16.63 12.36
CA ILE A 38 12.00 -16.76 11.33
C ILE A 38 13.25 -15.96 11.73
N PRO A 39 14.45 -16.56 11.80
CA PRO A 39 15.69 -15.86 12.17
C PRO A 39 16.17 -14.83 11.13
N ASP A 40 15.72 -14.94 9.87
CA ASP A 40 16.03 -14.01 8.77
C ASP A 40 14.88 -13.02 8.48
N PHE A 41 14.73 -11.97 9.31
CA PHE A 41 13.72 -10.91 9.09
C PHE A 41 13.91 -10.14 7.79
N GLY A 42 15.12 -10.12 7.24
CA GLY A 42 15.39 -9.42 5.98
C GLY A 42 14.58 -9.98 4.81
N LYS A 43 14.54 -11.31 4.64
CA LYS A 43 13.90 -11.96 3.47
C LYS A 43 12.38 -11.76 3.45
N ILE A 44 11.74 -11.84 4.62
CA ILE A 44 10.30 -11.61 4.78
C ILE A 44 9.95 -10.12 4.69
N LEU A 45 10.75 -9.22 5.27
CA LEU A 45 10.54 -7.78 5.16
C LEU A 45 10.67 -7.32 3.70
N ASP A 46 11.60 -7.89 2.94
CA ASP A 46 11.78 -7.58 1.53
C ASP A 46 10.59 -8.09 0.69
N LEU A 47 10.06 -9.28 1.00
CA LEU A 47 8.86 -9.82 0.36
C LEU A 47 7.58 -9.00 0.69
N VAL A 48 7.37 -8.70 1.97
CA VAL A 48 6.22 -7.92 2.46
C VAL A 48 6.30 -6.46 1.99
N GLY A 49 7.51 -5.89 1.99
CA GLY A 49 7.81 -4.57 1.48
C GLY A 49 7.55 -4.49 -0.03
N ALA A 50 8.11 -5.40 -0.82
CA ALA A 50 7.89 -5.44 -2.26
C ALA A 50 6.39 -5.57 -2.59
N SER A 51 5.66 -6.48 -1.94
CA SER A 51 4.23 -6.68 -2.20
C SER A 51 3.36 -5.50 -1.76
N THR A 52 3.58 -4.95 -0.57
CA THR A 52 2.78 -3.84 -0.03
C THR A 52 3.10 -2.52 -0.69
N VAL A 53 4.37 -2.23 -0.98
CA VAL A 53 4.80 -1.01 -1.69
C VAL A 53 4.35 -1.05 -3.14
N THR A 54 4.43 -2.20 -3.82
CA THR A 54 3.86 -2.40 -5.15
C THR A 54 2.36 -2.13 -5.10
N LEU A 55 1.63 -2.81 -4.21
CA LEU A 55 0.19 -2.62 -4.10
C LEU A 55 -0.15 -1.15 -3.82
N MET A 56 0.49 -0.51 -2.84
CA MET A 56 0.19 0.89 -2.51
C MET A 56 0.60 1.88 -3.60
N SER A 57 1.76 1.69 -4.24
CA SER A 57 2.24 2.59 -5.31
C SER A 57 1.44 2.42 -6.60
N PHE A 58 0.92 1.24 -6.90
CA PHE A 58 0.07 1.01 -8.07
C PHE A 58 -1.42 1.22 -7.79
N VAL A 59 -1.89 1.10 -6.55
CA VAL A 59 -3.31 1.25 -6.19
C VAL A 59 -3.65 2.69 -5.78
N LEU A 60 -2.76 3.39 -5.07
CA LEU A 60 -3.03 4.72 -4.55
C LEU A 60 -3.21 5.81 -5.64
N PRO A 61 -2.35 5.90 -6.68
CA PRO A 61 -2.55 6.89 -7.75
C PRO A 61 -3.85 6.71 -8.54
N PRO A 62 -4.22 5.50 -9.04
CA PRO A 62 -5.47 5.32 -9.77
C PRO A 62 -6.70 5.49 -8.88
N ILE A 63 -6.66 5.06 -7.61
CA ILE A 63 -7.81 5.25 -6.71
C ILE A 63 -8.03 6.72 -6.40
N CYS A 64 -6.98 7.47 -6.05
CA CYS A 64 -7.11 8.91 -5.81
C CYS A 64 -7.61 9.64 -7.05
N TYR A 65 -7.10 9.26 -8.23
CA TYR A 65 -7.53 9.84 -9.50
C TYR A 65 -8.99 9.51 -9.85
N LEU A 66 -9.39 8.25 -9.72
CA LEU A 66 -10.78 7.83 -9.96
C LEU A 66 -11.72 8.46 -8.94
N ARG A 67 -11.36 8.50 -7.66
CA ARG A 67 -12.18 9.13 -6.60
C ARG A 67 -12.37 10.62 -6.83
N LEU A 68 -11.33 11.32 -7.28
CA LEU A 68 -11.40 12.75 -7.60
C LEU A 68 -12.15 13.02 -8.91
N SER A 69 -12.09 12.09 -9.87
CA SER A 69 -12.87 12.16 -11.11
C SER A 69 -14.35 11.78 -10.89
N ASP A 70 -14.65 10.98 -9.88
CA ASP A 70 -15.99 10.47 -9.54
C ASP A 70 -16.69 11.34 -8.47
N SER A 71 -15.96 12.24 -7.79
CA SER A 71 -16.57 13.28 -6.97
C SER A 71 -17.30 14.28 -7.86
N LEU A 72 -18.59 14.00 -8.08
CA LEU A 72 -19.55 14.89 -8.72
C LEU A 72 -19.61 16.23 -7.96
N ASP A 73 -19.51 17.33 -8.70
CA ASP A 73 -19.77 18.66 -8.17
C ASP A 73 -21.21 18.76 -7.65
N ALA A 74 -21.52 19.71 -6.77
CA ALA A 74 -22.86 19.89 -6.18
C ALA A 74 -24.00 20.14 -7.20
N ARG A 75 -23.65 20.28 -8.49
CA ARG A 75 -24.55 20.44 -9.65
C ARG A 75 -24.82 19.15 -10.44
N GLY A 76 -24.19 18.01 -10.09
CA GLY A 76 -24.40 16.74 -10.79
C GLY A 76 -23.68 16.62 -12.15
N GLU A 77 -22.80 17.57 -12.48
CA GLU A 77 -22.06 17.62 -13.74
C GLU A 77 -20.63 17.09 -13.56
N ALA A 78 -20.19 16.20 -14.45
CA ALA A 78 -18.84 15.65 -14.45
C ALA A 78 -17.83 16.72 -14.92
N TYR A 79 -17.06 17.29 -14.00
CA TYR A 79 -16.15 18.42 -14.26
C TYR A 79 -15.00 18.11 -15.24
N ARG A 80 -14.70 16.84 -15.56
CA ARG A 80 -13.58 16.50 -16.43
C ARG A 80 -13.78 15.18 -17.18
N PHE A 81 -13.82 15.26 -18.51
CA PHE A 81 -13.71 14.10 -19.39
C PHE A 81 -12.29 13.55 -19.27
N VAL A 82 -12.09 12.53 -18.43
CA VAL A 82 -10.79 11.87 -18.31
C VAL A 82 -10.48 11.16 -19.63
N PRO A 83 -9.45 11.59 -20.38
CA PRO A 83 -9.14 11.00 -21.68
C PRO A 83 -8.75 9.53 -21.51
N PHE A 84 -9.14 8.69 -22.47
CA PHE A 84 -8.85 7.25 -22.43
C PHE A 84 -7.35 6.94 -22.27
N PHE A 85 -6.47 7.79 -22.80
CA PHE A 85 -5.02 7.61 -22.72
C PHE A 85 -4.48 7.61 -21.28
N GLU A 86 -5.06 8.43 -20.39
CA GLU A 86 -4.59 8.54 -19.01
C GLU A 86 -4.96 7.28 -18.21
N ARG A 87 -6.17 6.75 -18.44
CA ARG A 87 -6.59 5.44 -17.91
C ARG A 87 -5.71 4.30 -18.43
N ILE A 88 -5.36 4.33 -19.71
CA ILE A 88 -4.47 3.33 -20.32
C ILE A 88 -3.07 3.36 -19.69
N ILE A 89 -2.48 4.54 -19.49
CA ILE A 89 -1.16 4.67 -18.83
C ILE A 89 -1.20 4.11 -17.40
N LEU A 90 -2.22 4.48 -16.61
CA LEU A 90 -2.40 3.98 -15.25
C LEU A 90 -2.52 2.45 -15.21
N TYR A 91 -3.25 1.87 -16.17
CA TYR A 91 -3.41 0.42 -16.28
C TYR A 91 -2.10 -0.28 -16.67
N VAL A 92 -1.33 0.27 -17.61
CA VAL A 92 -0.01 -0.27 -18.01
C VAL A 92 0.96 -0.27 -16.83
N VAL A 93 1.02 0.82 -16.07
CA VAL A 93 1.90 0.95 -14.91
C VAL A 93 1.50 -0.06 -13.82
N MET A 94 0.20 -0.28 -13.58
CA MET A 94 -0.30 -1.31 -12.66
C MET A 94 0.12 -2.74 -13.08
N VAL A 95 0.01 -3.08 -14.36
CA VAL A 95 0.39 -4.41 -14.87
C VAL A 95 1.91 -4.62 -14.82
N ALA A 96 2.70 -3.63 -15.23
CA ALA A 96 4.16 -3.68 -15.14
C ALA A 96 4.63 -3.85 -13.69
N GLY A 97 3.95 -3.16 -12.76
CA GLY A 97 4.13 -3.29 -11.33
C GLY A 97 3.86 -4.68 -10.77
N LEU A 98 2.74 -5.28 -11.14
CA LEU A 98 2.39 -6.64 -10.76
C LEU A 98 3.42 -7.65 -11.28
N MET A 99 3.88 -7.49 -12.53
CA MET A 99 4.96 -8.32 -13.06
C MET A 99 6.25 -8.17 -12.26
N GLY A 100 6.66 -6.94 -11.92
CA GLY A 100 7.83 -6.69 -11.08
C GLY A 100 7.71 -7.34 -9.69
N GLY A 101 6.53 -7.24 -9.05
CA GLY A 101 6.25 -7.88 -7.78
C GLY A 101 6.29 -9.41 -7.83
N VAL A 102 5.75 -10.01 -8.90
CA VAL A 102 5.77 -11.48 -9.11
C VAL A 102 7.20 -11.97 -9.33
N ILE A 103 8.02 -11.25 -10.10
CA ILE A 103 9.44 -11.58 -10.33
C ILE A 103 10.22 -11.53 -9.01
N ALA A 104 10.01 -10.49 -8.19
CA ALA A 104 10.66 -10.36 -6.88
C ALA A 104 10.27 -11.50 -5.93
N THR A 105 8.98 -11.84 -5.90
CA THR A 105 8.45 -12.96 -5.09
C THR A 105 9.07 -14.28 -5.55
N TRP A 106 9.15 -14.50 -6.87
CA TRP A 106 9.79 -15.69 -7.42
C TRP A 106 11.23 -15.80 -6.94
N SER A 107 12.02 -14.73 -7.10
CA SER A 107 13.43 -14.67 -6.66
C SER A 107 13.60 -15.00 -5.18
N ALA A 108 12.73 -14.45 -4.31
CA ALA A 108 12.76 -14.73 -2.88
C ALA A 108 12.45 -16.20 -2.57
N ILE A 109 11.45 -16.80 -3.24
CA ILE A 109 11.07 -18.21 -3.03
C ILE A 109 12.18 -19.16 -3.47
N VAL A 110 12.83 -18.91 -4.61
CA VAL A 110 13.93 -19.78 -5.07
C VAL A 110 15.10 -19.72 -4.08
N ASN A 111 15.42 -18.52 -3.58
CA ASN A 111 16.49 -18.30 -2.62
C ASN A 111 16.21 -18.92 -1.22
N ILE A 112 14.94 -19.18 -0.89
CA ILE A 112 14.54 -19.88 0.34
C ILE A 112 14.54 -21.41 0.15
N SER A 113 14.28 -21.88 -1.08
CA SER A 113 14.03 -23.31 -1.35
C SER A 113 15.27 -24.10 -1.76
N THR A 114 16.35 -23.44 -2.20
CA THR A 114 17.63 -24.11 -2.45
C THR A 114 18.39 -24.34 -1.12
N PRO A 115 18.55 -25.59 -0.64
CA PRO A 115 19.52 -25.89 0.40
C PRO A 115 20.91 -25.59 -0.18
N SER A 116 21.59 -24.61 0.40
CA SER A 116 22.91 -24.18 -0.05
C SER A 116 23.90 -25.34 0.00
N SER A 117 24.27 -25.86 -1.16
CA SER A 117 25.51 -26.62 -1.38
C SER A 117 26.42 -25.79 -2.29
N GLY A 118 27.01 -24.73 -1.72
CA GLY A 118 27.96 -23.83 -2.39
C GLY A 118 28.35 -22.67 -1.45
N PRO A 119 29.63 -22.26 -1.41
CA PRO A 119 30.30 -21.78 -0.19
C PRO A 119 29.88 -20.38 0.24
N ASP A 120 29.80 -20.21 1.56
CA ASP A 120 29.81 -18.99 2.38
C ASP A 120 29.55 -17.67 1.63
N SER A 121 28.31 -17.19 1.72
CA SER A 121 28.03 -15.77 1.61
C SER A 121 28.71 -15.06 2.78
N CYS A 122 29.93 -14.57 2.54
CA CYS A 122 30.64 -13.66 3.42
C CYS A 122 29.78 -12.41 3.65
N PHE A 123 29.10 -12.38 4.79
CA PHE A 123 28.80 -11.15 5.49
C PHE A 123 29.99 -10.84 6.40
N PHE A 124 30.59 -9.67 6.12
CA PHE A 124 31.85 -9.09 6.60
C PHE A 124 33.14 -9.64 5.97
#